data_AF-A0A1W9K387-F1
#
_entry.id   AF-A0A1W9K387-F1
#
_cell.length_a   1.000
_cell.length_b   1.000
_cell.length_c   1.000
_cell.angle_alpha   90.00
_cell.angle_beta   90.00
_cell.angle_gamma   90.00
#
_symmetry.space_group_name_H-M   'P 1'
#
loop_
_entity.id
_entity.type
_entity.pdbx_description
1 polymer ?
#
loop_
_entity_poly.entity_id
_entity_poly.type
_entity_poly.pdbx_seq_one_letter_code
_entity_poly.pdbx_strand_id
1 'polypeptide(L)'
;MENQAIDIKDYLKIIKRRRKFLIIPFIVISVISMVLAVLLPAVYRSTSTILIEAQEIPAELVHSTVTTFADQRIQMISQRIMTRPNLTEIIKKYDLYTDERQKKPEEVILEKMRKSIKVETISADVANNKSGPAQQATIAFTLTFDDRSPALAQKVANELTSLFLKENIKSRTESAENAALFLSEESKRLKVKIQEIQQSLATFKEKNLNQLPQISALNQQELTSLSNQLLQMDSQERSLQDRRYYLEGELAQIDPNSMATNAVGNRVFDMKDRLKELQSQYPSVLSSHSASHPDVIKIKREIDSLQKEIGSNTDLNAMNGELTDRKAELALLLKQYSEKHPDVVKLQKQITALQQSLVNAKQSEYSNTNIQPDNPAYITLKSQLASVNTEIESLNFTRGRVQSKMEELRQSLRQSPLVEKEYLDLIQDLDNTNIRYREVSAREMEAQISQQLEMERKGERFTLIDPPQEPLQPVSPNRIAIMVLGVVLALASGFGAVALTEMLDSTINSSKAVTAILGVEPLASIPYFESHKEYQSDKTRRRTLLIIMAIVGILAVVAFHFIVMPLDVFWYKLLRVVGN
;
A
#
# COMPACT_ATOMS: atom_id res chain seq x y z
N MET A 1 45.90 -61.42 -44.67
CA MET A 1 44.66 -61.13 -45.43
C MET A 1 44.90 -59.85 -46.19
N GLU A 2 45.38 -59.99 -47.41
CA GLU A 2 45.68 -58.85 -48.29
C GLU A 2 44.36 -58.43 -48.94
N ASN A 3 43.85 -57.25 -48.55
CA ASN A 3 42.63 -56.67 -49.12
C ASN A 3 42.89 -56.30 -50.59
N GLN A 4 42.76 -57.28 -51.48
CA GLN A 4 42.79 -57.04 -52.92
C GLN A 4 41.53 -56.26 -53.31
N ALA A 5 41.76 -55.04 -53.80
CA ALA A 5 40.72 -54.10 -54.20
C ALA A 5 39.74 -54.74 -55.20
N ILE A 6 38.48 -54.79 -54.80
CA ILE A 6 37.38 -55.23 -55.68
C ILE A 6 37.31 -54.23 -56.84
N ASP A 7 37.51 -54.71 -58.07
CA ASP A 7 37.45 -53.89 -59.29
C ASP A 7 35.99 -53.46 -59.55
N ILE A 8 35.77 -52.21 -59.97
CA ILE A 8 34.47 -51.64 -60.35
C ILE A 8 33.78 -52.52 -61.40
N LYS A 9 34.56 -53.18 -62.26
CA LYS A 9 34.07 -54.14 -63.26
C LYS A 9 33.33 -55.33 -62.66
N ASP A 10 33.69 -55.76 -61.44
CA ASP A 10 33.05 -56.90 -60.78
C ASP A 10 31.71 -56.50 -60.14
N TYR A 11 31.59 -55.29 -59.58
CA TYR A 11 30.30 -54.74 -59.16
C TYR A 11 29.31 -54.60 -60.33
N LEU A 12 29.77 -54.16 -61.51
CA LEU A 12 28.93 -54.07 -62.71
C LEU A 12 28.43 -55.44 -63.20
N LYS A 13 29.24 -56.50 -63.08
CA LYS A 13 28.81 -57.87 -63.40
C LYS A 13 27.75 -58.37 -62.41
N ILE A 14 27.92 -58.11 -61.11
CA ILE A 14 26.93 -58.45 -60.07
C ILE A 14 25.59 -57.78 -60.36
N ILE A 15 25.61 -56.47 -60.67
CA ILE A 15 24.41 -55.71 -61.02
C ILE A 15 23.76 -56.27 -62.29
N LYS A 16 24.53 -56.59 -63.34
CA LYS A 16 24.00 -57.12 -64.60
C LYS A 16 23.33 -58.49 -64.40
N ARG A 17 23.88 -59.34 -63.54
CA ARG A 17 23.36 -60.67 -63.20
C ARG A 17 22.09 -60.58 -62.34
N ARG A 18 22.10 -59.73 -61.31
CA ARG A 18 20.99 -59.59 -60.36
C ARG A 18 20.05 -58.42 -60.65
N ARG A 19 20.04 -57.89 -61.88
CA ARG A 19 19.23 -56.73 -62.28
C ARG A 19 17.74 -56.82 -61.89
N LYS A 20 17.18 -58.03 -61.79
CA LYS A 20 15.79 -58.23 -61.34
C LYS A 20 15.60 -57.80 -59.87
N PHE A 21 16.55 -58.13 -59.00
CA PHE A 21 16.53 -57.75 -57.59
C PHE A 21 16.85 -56.27 -57.37
N LEU A 22 17.43 -55.57 -58.36
CA LEU A 22 17.56 -54.11 -58.33
C LEU A 22 16.29 -53.44 -58.85
N ILE A 23 15.79 -53.86 -60.01
CA ILE A 23 14.71 -53.18 -60.75
C ILE A 23 13.34 -53.41 -60.09
N ILE A 24 13.04 -54.62 -59.61
CA ILE A 24 11.73 -54.94 -59.02
C ILE A 24 11.44 -54.11 -57.77
N PRO A 25 12.27 -54.10 -56.71
CA PRO A 25 11.99 -53.27 -55.53
C PRO A 25 12.03 -51.78 -55.84
N PHE A 26 12.90 -51.35 -56.78
CA PHE A 26 12.94 -49.96 -57.21
C PHE A 26 11.60 -49.51 -57.82
N ILE A 27 11.04 -50.31 -58.73
CA ILE A 27 9.74 -50.03 -59.35
C ILE A 27 8.62 -50.05 -58.30
N VAL A 28 8.58 -51.07 -57.45
CA VAL A 28 7.52 -51.23 -56.44
C VAL A 28 7.51 -50.05 -55.47
N ILE A 29 8.66 -49.68 -54.90
CA ILE A 29 8.75 -48.56 -53.93
C ILE A 29 8.48 -47.22 -54.60
N SER A 30 8.94 -47.01 -55.83
CA SER A 30 8.66 -45.78 -56.58
C SER A 30 7.18 -45.63 -56.90
N VAL A 31 6.50 -46.72 -57.30
CA VAL A 31 5.05 -46.72 -57.53
C VAL A 31 4.29 -46.48 -56.22
N ILE A 32 4.68 -47.13 -55.12
CA ILE A 32 4.07 -46.90 -53.79
C ILE A 32 4.23 -45.44 -53.36
N SER A 33 5.43 -44.85 -53.51
CA SER A 33 5.68 -43.45 -53.17
C SER A 33 4.83 -42.50 -54.02
N MET A 34 4.75 -42.75 -55.34
CA MET A 34 3.90 -41.97 -56.24
C MET A 34 2.42 -42.06 -55.83
N VAL A 35 1.95 -43.27 -55.55
CA VAL A 35 0.58 -43.54 -55.11
C VAL A 35 0.29 -42.84 -53.78
N LEU A 36 1.21 -42.88 -52.80
CA LEU A 36 1.11 -42.14 -51.55
C LEU A 36 1.10 -40.62 -51.75
N ALA A 37 1.93 -40.09 -52.65
CA ALA A 37 1.99 -38.66 -52.94
C ALA A 37 0.67 -38.11 -53.51
N VAL A 38 -0.12 -38.96 -54.18
CA VAL A 38 -1.42 -38.60 -54.77
C VAL A 38 -2.59 -38.86 -53.81
N LEU A 39 -2.56 -39.97 -53.08
CA LEU A 39 -3.64 -40.38 -52.17
C LEU A 39 -3.72 -39.52 -50.89
N LEU A 40 -2.60 -38.95 -50.44
CA LEU A 40 -2.63 -38.12 -49.24
C LEU A 40 -3.43 -36.83 -49.51
N PRO A 41 -4.38 -36.49 -48.62
CA PRO A 41 -5.27 -35.35 -48.83
C PRO A 41 -4.46 -34.05 -48.83
N ALA A 42 -4.73 -33.21 -49.83
CA ALA A 42 -4.20 -31.86 -49.91
C ALA A 42 -4.77 -31.00 -48.77
N VAL A 43 -3.90 -30.22 -48.12
CA VAL A 43 -4.25 -29.22 -47.12
C VAL A 43 -3.84 -27.86 -47.66
N TYR A 44 -4.76 -26.93 -47.59
CA TYR A 44 -4.62 -25.57 -48.06
C TYR A 44 -4.60 -24.62 -46.87
N ARG A 45 -3.72 -23.61 -46.95
CA ARG A 45 -3.55 -22.60 -45.91
C ARG A 45 -4.04 -21.26 -46.40
N SER A 46 -4.97 -20.66 -45.68
CA SER A 46 -5.33 -19.25 -45.85
C SER A 46 -4.66 -18.43 -44.75
N THR A 47 -4.04 -17.30 -45.12
CA THR A 47 -3.29 -16.43 -44.21
C THR A 47 -3.85 -15.02 -44.26
N SER A 48 -4.01 -14.40 -43.09
CA SER A 48 -4.40 -13.01 -42.92
C SER A 48 -3.30 -12.26 -42.19
N THR A 49 -2.93 -11.06 -42.63
CA THR A 49 -1.88 -10.24 -42.00
C THR A 49 -2.48 -8.99 -41.40
N ILE A 50 -2.26 -8.82 -40.08
CA ILE A 50 -2.80 -7.73 -39.28
C ILE A 50 -1.64 -6.89 -38.75
N LEU A 51 -1.68 -5.58 -39.01
CA LEU A 51 -0.73 -4.59 -38.51
C LEU A 51 -1.16 -4.02 -37.18
N ILE A 52 -0.16 -3.66 -36.38
CA ILE A 52 -0.33 -2.98 -35.11
C ILE A 52 0.07 -1.52 -35.34
N GLU A 53 -0.94 -0.66 -35.51
CA GLU A 53 -0.73 0.77 -35.67
C GLU A 53 -0.57 1.43 -34.31
N ALA A 54 0.53 2.15 -34.11
CA ALA A 54 0.73 2.99 -32.94
C ALA A 54 -0.28 4.15 -32.91
N GLN A 55 -0.52 4.68 -31.71
CA GLN A 55 -1.43 5.80 -31.49
C GLN A 55 -0.98 7.06 -32.25
N GLU A 56 -1.92 7.74 -32.94
CA GLU A 56 -1.65 8.99 -33.69
C GLU A 56 -1.35 10.19 -32.76
N ILE A 57 -1.82 10.14 -31.51
CA ILE A 57 -1.61 11.19 -30.50
C ILE A 57 -0.29 10.91 -29.77
N PRO A 58 0.61 11.91 -29.63
CA PRO A 58 1.85 11.75 -28.88
C PRO A 58 1.62 11.20 -27.46
N ALA A 59 2.32 10.12 -27.12
CA ALA A 59 2.20 9.44 -25.81
C ALA A 59 2.55 10.35 -24.61
N GLU A 60 3.22 11.47 -24.83
CA GLU A 60 3.50 12.48 -23.80
C GLU A 60 2.25 13.27 -23.36
N LEU A 61 1.20 13.31 -24.20
CA LEU A 61 -0.05 14.02 -23.90
C LEU A 61 -1.08 13.13 -23.20
N VAL A 62 -1.02 11.81 -23.41
CA VAL A 62 -1.90 10.83 -22.76
C VAL A 62 -1.11 9.53 -22.55
N HIS A 63 -0.79 9.22 -21.30
CA HIS A 63 -0.18 7.94 -20.96
C HIS A 63 -1.29 6.88 -20.93
N SER A 64 -1.19 5.85 -21.76
CA SER A 64 -2.11 4.72 -21.64
C SER A 64 -1.83 3.97 -20.34
N THR A 65 -2.85 3.78 -19.51
CA THR A 65 -2.80 2.92 -18.33
C THR A 65 -2.74 1.43 -18.71
N VAL A 66 -2.98 1.09 -20.00
CA VAL A 66 -2.89 -0.27 -20.54
C VAL A 66 -1.55 -0.44 -21.26
N THR A 67 -0.48 -0.69 -20.51
CA THR A 67 0.91 -0.80 -21.04
C THR A 67 1.30 -2.22 -21.43
N THR A 68 0.35 -3.11 -21.74
CA THR A 68 0.70 -4.50 -22.08
C THR A 68 1.34 -4.58 -23.46
N PHE A 69 2.46 -5.30 -23.58
CA PHE A 69 3.13 -5.53 -24.86
C PHE A 69 2.16 -6.21 -25.83
N ALA A 70 2.21 -5.80 -27.10
CA ALA A 70 1.35 -6.33 -28.15
C ALA A 70 1.31 -7.88 -28.19
N ASP A 71 2.46 -8.54 -27.99
CA ASP A 71 2.56 -10.00 -27.97
C ASP A 71 1.69 -10.66 -26.89
N GLN A 72 1.71 -10.12 -25.67
CA GLN A 72 0.92 -10.65 -24.56
C GLN A 72 -0.57 -10.52 -24.87
N ARG A 73 -0.98 -9.39 -25.45
CA ARG A 73 -2.37 -9.16 -25.87
C ARG A 73 -2.79 -10.12 -26.98
N ILE A 74 -1.95 -10.28 -28.00
CA ILE A 74 -2.18 -11.23 -29.10
C ILE A 74 -2.37 -12.65 -28.53
N GLN A 75 -1.51 -13.06 -27.60
CA GLN A 75 -1.61 -14.37 -26.97
C GLN A 75 -2.90 -14.51 -26.15
N MET A 76 -3.27 -13.52 -25.34
CA MET A 76 -4.52 -13.55 -24.56
C MET A 76 -5.76 -13.61 -25.46
N ILE A 77 -5.81 -12.79 -26.50
CA ILE A 77 -6.90 -12.79 -27.49
C ILE A 77 -6.96 -14.14 -28.21
N SER A 78 -5.81 -14.68 -28.61
CA SER A 78 -5.72 -16.02 -29.22
C SER A 78 -6.30 -17.08 -28.30
N GLN A 79 -5.95 -17.09 -27.01
CA GLN A 79 -6.50 -18.03 -26.05
C GLN A 79 -8.03 -17.86 -25.89
N ARG A 80 -8.54 -16.62 -25.90
CA ARG A 80 -9.98 -16.33 -25.81
C ARG A 80 -10.74 -16.79 -27.04
N ILE A 81 -10.18 -16.64 -28.24
CA ILE A 81 -10.78 -17.10 -29.50
C ILE A 81 -10.72 -18.63 -29.63
N MET A 82 -9.66 -19.27 -29.11
CA MET A 82 -9.51 -20.74 -29.10
C MET A 82 -10.35 -21.47 -28.05
N THR A 83 -11.23 -20.75 -27.33
CA THR A 83 -12.15 -21.34 -26.37
C THR A 83 -13.20 -22.22 -27.06
N ARG A 84 -13.67 -23.26 -26.36
CA ARG A 84 -14.67 -24.21 -26.88
C ARG A 84 -15.92 -23.52 -27.48
N PRO A 85 -16.58 -22.54 -26.81
CA PRO A 85 -17.79 -21.92 -27.37
C PRO A 85 -17.56 -21.27 -28.74
N ASN A 86 -16.47 -20.51 -28.88
CA ASN A 86 -16.10 -19.83 -30.12
C ASN A 86 -15.78 -20.83 -31.24
N LEU A 87 -14.96 -21.84 -30.95
CA LEU A 87 -14.61 -22.86 -31.95
C LEU A 87 -15.82 -23.69 -32.38
N THR A 88 -16.67 -24.10 -31.44
CA THR A 88 -17.92 -24.82 -31.75
C THR A 88 -18.86 -23.98 -32.62
N GLU A 89 -18.95 -22.66 -32.38
CA GLU A 89 -19.77 -21.75 -33.19
C GLU A 89 -19.26 -21.67 -34.63
N ILE A 90 -17.94 -21.50 -34.83
CA ILE A 90 -17.33 -21.46 -36.17
C ILE A 90 -17.51 -22.80 -36.89
N ILE A 91 -17.28 -23.93 -36.20
CA ILE A 91 -17.48 -25.27 -36.76
C ILE A 91 -18.91 -25.45 -37.28
N LYS A 92 -19.90 -25.01 -36.50
CA LYS A 92 -21.32 -25.12 -36.89
C LYS A 92 -21.65 -24.17 -38.03
N LYS A 93 -21.17 -22.92 -37.99
CA LYS A 93 -21.47 -21.88 -38.98
C LYS A 93 -20.97 -22.23 -40.38
N TYR A 94 -19.80 -22.87 -40.48
CA TYR A 94 -19.20 -23.28 -41.76
C TYR A 94 -19.30 -24.78 -42.07
N ASP A 95 -20.09 -25.51 -41.26
CA ASP A 95 -20.22 -26.98 -41.29
C ASP A 95 -18.88 -27.72 -41.45
N LEU A 96 -17.91 -27.36 -40.61
CA LEU A 96 -16.58 -27.97 -40.66
C LEU A 96 -16.63 -29.41 -40.14
N TYR A 97 -15.79 -30.26 -40.74
CA TYR A 97 -15.55 -31.62 -40.28
C TYR A 97 -16.80 -32.52 -40.22
N THR A 98 -17.76 -32.34 -41.13
CA THR A 98 -19.07 -33.03 -41.16
C THR A 98 -18.98 -34.54 -40.90
N ASP A 99 -18.10 -35.25 -41.63
CA ASP A 99 -17.92 -36.70 -41.49
C ASP A 99 -17.28 -37.12 -40.16
N GLU A 100 -16.37 -36.30 -39.64
CA GLU A 100 -15.65 -36.60 -38.40
C GLU A 100 -16.51 -36.30 -37.18
N ARG A 101 -17.40 -35.31 -37.26
CA ARG A 101 -18.39 -34.98 -36.22
C ARG A 101 -19.35 -36.12 -35.90
N GLN A 102 -19.63 -36.99 -36.87
CA GLN A 102 -20.48 -38.16 -36.65
C GLN A 102 -19.71 -39.33 -36.01
N LYS A 103 -18.39 -39.39 -36.21
CA LYS A 103 -17.54 -40.55 -35.87
C LYS A 103 -16.65 -40.35 -34.65
N LYS A 104 -16.39 -39.09 -34.26
CA LYS A 104 -15.43 -38.74 -33.21
C LYS A 104 -16.08 -37.88 -32.12
N PRO A 105 -15.59 -37.96 -30.87
CA PRO A 105 -15.99 -37.04 -29.81
C PRO A 105 -15.69 -35.59 -30.18
N GLU A 106 -16.53 -34.67 -29.71
CA GLU A 106 -16.40 -33.22 -30.00
C GLU A 106 -15.02 -32.68 -29.62
N GLU A 107 -14.43 -33.09 -28.49
CA GLU A 107 -13.12 -32.58 -28.05
C GLU A 107 -12.00 -32.90 -29.03
N VAL A 108 -12.04 -34.06 -29.69
CA VAL A 108 -11.05 -34.44 -30.71
C VAL A 108 -11.12 -33.49 -31.91
N ILE A 109 -12.31 -32.98 -32.22
CA ILE A 109 -12.57 -32.08 -33.34
C ILE A 109 -12.13 -30.66 -32.98
N LEU A 110 -12.38 -30.24 -31.73
CA LEU A 110 -11.90 -28.97 -31.20
C LEU A 110 -10.37 -28.92 -31.16
N GLU A 111 -9.71 -29.99 -30.70
CA GLU A 111 -8.25 -30.12 -30.73
C GLU A 111 -7.70 -30.07 -32.15
N LYS A 112 -8.38 -30.73 -33.10
CA LYS A 112 -8.02 -30.63 -34.52
C LYS A 112 -8.13 -29.18 -35.02
N MET A 113 -9.21 -28.48 -34.67
CA MET A 113 -9.40 -27.09 -35.05
C MET A 113 -8.32 -26.17 -34.45
N ARG A 114 -7.98 -26.35 -33.16
CA ARG A 114 -6.88 -25.61 -32.50
C ARG A 114 -5.56 -25.80 -33.23
N LYS A 115 -5.23 -27.03 -33.65
CA LYS A 115 -4.01 -27.34 -34.43
C LYS A 115 -4.01 -26.78 -35.84
N SER A 116 -5.19 -26.61 -36.44
CA SER A 116 -5.35 -25.97 -37.75
C SER A 116 -5.22 -24.45 -37.72
N ILE A 117 -5.30 -23.82 -36.55
CA ILE A 117 -5.16 -22.37 -36.38
C ILE A 117 -3.73 -22.07 -35.90
N LYS A 118 -3.03 -21.14 -36.54
CA LYS A 118 -1.73 -20.65 -36.05
C LYS A 118 -1.67 -19.14 -36.08
N VAL A 119 -1.04 -18.59 -35.06
CA VAL A 119 -0.76 -17.17 -34.89
C VAL A 119 0.74 -16.99 -34.80
N GLU A 120 1.33 -16.22 -35.71
CA GLU A 120 2.77 -15.96 -35.75
C GLU A 120 3.01 -14.44 -35.75
N THR A 121 3.82 -13.95 -34.81
CA THR A 121 4.13 -12.52 -34.69
C THR A 121 5.31 -12.14 -35.59
N ILE A 122 5.30 -10.89 -36.06
CA ILE A 122 6.35 -10.27 -36.86
C ILE A 122 6.89 -9.11 -36.04
N SER A 123 8.14 -9.23 -35.60
CA SER A 123 8.81 -8.23 -34.76
C SER A 123 9.89 -7.48 -35.54
N ALA A 124 10.10 -6.21 -35.20
CA ALA A 124 11.15 -5.36 -35.73
C ALA A 124 11.91 -4.67 -34.59
N ASP A 125 13.20 -4.42 -34.80
CA ASP A 125 14.03 -3.68 -33.85
C ASP A 125 13.67 -2.19 -33.93
N VAL A 126 13.05 -1.66 -32.88
CA VAL A 126 12.70 -0.24 -32.81
C VAL A 126 13.77 0.50 -32.01
N ALA A 127 14.34 1.54 -32.60
CA ALA A 127 15.33 2.39 -31.94
C ALA A 127 14.63 3.17 -30.81
N ASN A 128 15.08 2.95 -29.57
CA ASN A 128 14.60 3.73 -28.44
C ASN A 128 15.16 5.16 -28.54
N ASN A 129 14.28 6.17 -28.47
CA ASN A 129 14.66 7.59 -28.47
C ASN A 129 15.42 8.03 -27.19
N LYS A 130 15.62 7.09 -26.25
CA LYS A 130 16.46 7.21 -25.06
C LYS A 130 17.56 6.16 -25.15
N SER A 131 18.81 6.60 -25.14
CA SER A 131 20.09 5.87 -25.27
C SER A 131 20.17 4.49 -24.59
N GLY A 132 19.47 3.49 -25.13
CA GLY A 132 19.40 2.12 -24.64
C GLY A 132 19.39 1.11 -25.80
N PRO A 133 19.55 -0.19 -25.51
CA PRO A 133 19.50 -1.22 -26.55
C PRO A 133 18.17 -1.17 -27.30
N ALA A 134 18.21 -1.43 -28.61
CA ALA A 134 17.02 -1.52 -29.45
C ALA A 134 16.05 -2.55 -28.85
N GLN A 135 14.77 -2.17 -28.74
CA GLN A 135 13.75 -3.04 -28.18
C GLN A 135 12.95 -3.65 -29.33
N GLN A 136 12.87 -4.99 -29.35
CA GLN A 136 12.04 -5.69 -30.33
C GLN A 136 10.58 -5.38 -30.05
N ALA A 137 9.91 -4.73 -31.01
CA ALA A 137 8.48 -4.47 -30.97
C ALA A 137 7.78 -5.32 -32.03
N THR A 138 6.68 -5.95 -31.66
CA THR A 138 5.82 -6.63 -32.62
C THR A 138 5.03 -5.61 -33.41
N ILE A 139 5.26 -5.58 -34.73
CA ILE A 139 4.68 -4.61 -35.65
C ILE A 139 3.46 -5.19 -36.38
N ALA A 140 3.42 -6.51 -36.58
CA ALA A 140 2.34 -7.20 -37.25
C ALA A 140 2.25 -8.64 -36.75
N PHE A 141 1.17 -9.32 -37.07
CA PHE A 141 1.05 -10.76 -36.87
C PHE A 141 0.22 -11.38 -37.99
N THR A 142 0.43 -12.67 -38.21
CA THR A 142 -0.30 -13.46 -39.18
C THR A 142 -1.21 -14.44 -38.48
N LEU A 143 -2.40 -14.62 -39.04
CA LEU A 143 -3.39 -15.58 -38.61
C LEU A 143 -3.67 -16.55 -39.75
N THR A 144 -3.40 -17.82 -39.50
CA THR A 144 -3.52 -18.87 -40.52
C THR A 144 -4.55 -19.90 -40.13
N PHE A 145 -5.24 -20.43 -41.14
CA PHE A 145 -6.13 -21.57 -40.98
C PHE A 145 -5.91 -22.61 -42.09
N ASP A 146 -5.70 -23.86 -41.67
CA ASP A 146 -5.41 -25.00 -42.53
C ASP A 146 -6.65 -25.91 -42.67
N ASP A 147 -7.15 -26.08 -43.90
CA ASP A 147 -8.26 -26.99 -44.23
C ASP A 147 -8.08 -27.71 -45.58
N ARG A 148 -8.86 -28.77 -45.82
CA ARG A 148 -8.85 -29.51 -47.10
C ARG A 148 -9.52 -28.75 -48.24
N SER A 149 -10.46 -27.85 -47.93
CA SER A 149 -11.13 -27.00 -48.92
C SER A 149 -10.48 -25.62 -48.93
N PRO A 150 -9.99 -25.13 -50.10
CA PRO A 150 -9.46 -23.77 -50.22
C PRO A 150 -10.48 -22.70 -49.81
N ALA A 151 -11.74 -22.85 -50.24
CA ALA A 151 -12.81 -21.92 -49.93
C ALA A 151 -13.19 -21.91 -48.44
N LEU A 152 -13.21 -23.07 -47.76
CA LEU A 152 -13.44 -23.10 -46.31
C LEU A 152 -12.24 -22.54 -45.55
N ALA A 153 -11.01 -22.81 -46.02
CA ALA A 153 -9.80 -22.26 -45.43
C ALA A 153 -9.86 -20.72 -45.38
N GLN A 154 -10.25 -20.10 -46.50
CA GLN A 154 -10.44 -18.66 -46.61
C GLN A 154 -11.55 -18.14 -45.69
N LYS A 155 -12.75 -18.73 -45.77
CA LYS A 155 -13.93 -18.26 -45.02
C LYS A 155 -13.68 -18.29 -43.51
N VAL A 156 -13.06 -19.36 -43.01
CA VAL A 156 -12.76 -19.51 -41.58
C VAL A 156 -11.61 -18.58 -41.17
N ALA A 157 -10.56 -18.43 -41.98
CA ALA A 157 -9.51 -17.45 -41.70
C ALA A 157 -10.07 -16.02 -41.62
N ASN A 158 -11.04 -15.68 -42.48
CA ASN A 158 -11.70 -14.38 -42.47
C ASN A 158 -12.57 -14.18 -41.21
N GLU A 159 -13.29 -15.22 -40.79
CA GLU A 159 -14.06 -15.19 -39.55
C GLU A 159 -13.15 -15.01 -38.34
N LEU A 160 -12.05 -15.79 -38.25
CA LEU A 160 -11.08 -15.69 -37.16
C LEU A 160 -10.43 -14.30 -37.13
N THR A 161 -10.11 -13.73 -38.30
CA THR A 161 -9.59 -12.35 -38.43
C THR A 161 -10.60 -11.36 -37.84
N SER A 162 -11.86 -11.46 -38.24
CA SER A 162 -12.93 -10.58 -37.77
C SER A 162 -13.16 -10.70 -36.27
N LEU A 163 -13.12 -11.93 -35.73
CA LEU A 163 -13.18 -12.19 -34.29
C LEU A 163 -11.99 -11.57 -33.55
N PHE A 164 -10.79 -11.65 -34.10
CA PHE A 164 -9.59 -11.05 -33.50
C PHE A 164 -9.69 -9.54 -33.40
N LEU A 165 -10.08 -8.87 -34.49
CA LEU A 165 -10.26 -7.42 -34.51
C LEU A 165 -11.36 -6.97 -33.53
N LYS A 166 -12.48 -7.71 -33.49
CA LYS A 166 -13.59 -7.44 -32.57
C LYS A 166 -13.19 -7.62 -31.12
N GLU A 167 -12.51 -8.72 -30.80
CA GLU A 167 -12.08 -9.05 -29.44
C GLU A 167 -11.03 -8.06 -28.94
N ASN A 168 -10.14 -7.58 -29.81
CA ASN A 168 -9.19 -6.53 -29.48
C ASN A 168 -9.90 -5.23 -29.06
N ILE A 169 -10.85 -4.74 -29.87
CA ILE A 169 -11.61 -3.52 -29.54
C ILE A 169 -12.35 -3.71 -28.22
N LYS A 170 -13.10 -4.81 -28.09
CA LYS A 170 -13.88 -5.11 -26.88
C LYS A 170 -12.99 -5.15 -25.63
N SER A 171 -11.90 -5.91 -25.67
CA SER A 171 -11.00 -6.06 -24.53
C SER A 171 -10.34 -4.74 -24.13
N ARG A 172 -9.99 -3.86 -25.09
CA ARG A 172 -9.41 -2.54 -24.79
C ARG A 172 -10.43 -1.59 -24.19
N THR A 173 -11.65 -1.52 -24.76
CA THR A 173 -12.72 -0.70 -24.21
C THR A 173 -13.09 -1.13 -22.80
N GLU A 174 -13.26 -2.44 -22.55
CA GLU A 174 -13.54 -2.98 -21.20
C GLU A 174 -12.41 -2.64 -20.21
N SER A 175 -11.14 -2.76 -20.63
CA SER A 175 -10.00 -2.46 -19.75
C SER A 175 -9.92 -0.96 -19.40
N ALA A 176 -10.14 -0.09 -20.38
CA ALA A 176 -10.12 1.36 -20.18
C ALA A 176 -11.30 1.82 -19.30
N GLU A 177 -12.49 1.28 -19.53
CA GLU A 177 -13.67 1.53 -18.70
C GLU A 177 -13.45 1.07 -17.25
N ASN A 178 -12.96 -0.16 -17.04
CA ASN A 178 -12.68 -0.68 -15.70
C ASN A 178 -11.62 0.15 -14.96
N ALA A 179 -10.58 0.62 -15.65
CA ALA A 179 -9.56 1.48 -15.07
C ALA A 179 -10.13 2.85 -14.66
N ALA A 180 -10.93 3.47 -15.53
CA ALA A 180 -11.60 4.74 -15.23
C ALA A 180 -12.58 4.61 -14.06
N LEU A 181 -13.36 3.51 -14.02
CA LEU A 181 -14.28 3.20 -12.92
C LEU A 181 -13.54 3.03 -11.59
N PHE A 182 -12.48 2.24 -11.56
CA PHE A 182 -11.66 2.03 -10.35
C PHE A 182 -11.12 3.35 -9.79
N LEU A 183 -10.52 4.18 -10.65
CA LEU A 183 -9.96 5.47 -10.25
C LEU A 183 -11.04 6.45 -9.78
N SER A 184 -12.21 6.43 -10.42
CA SER A 184 -13.36 7.25 -9.99
C SER A 184 -13.91 6.83 -8.62
N GLU A 185 -14.00 5.52 -8.36
CA GLU A 185 -14.41 5.01 -7.05
C GLU A 185 -13.39 5.35 -5.96
N GLU A 186 -12.10 5.19 -6.23
CA GLU A 186 -11.04 5.52 -5.26
C GLU A 186 -10.97 7.04 -5.00
N SER A 187 -11.12 7.88 -6.04
CA SER A 187 -11.25 9.34 -5.94
C SER A 187 -12.41 9.75 -5.03
N LYS A 188 -13.60 9.15 -5.21
CA LYS A 188 -14.77 9.37 -4.34
C LYS A 188 -14.52 8.92 -2.91
N ARG A 189 -13.90 7.76 -2.71
CA ARG A 189 -13.56 7.24 -1.38
C ARG A 189 -12.59 8.16 -0.65
N LEU A 190 -11.54 8.64 -1.31
CA LEU A 190 -10.60 9.60 -0.74
C LEU A 190 -11.28 10.93 -0.41
N LYS A 191 -12.22 11.41 -1.24
CA LYS A 191 -13.01 12.60 -0.95
C LYS A 191 -13.87 12.45 0.32
N VAL A 192 -14.54 11.31 0.48
CA VAL A 192 -15.29 11.01 1.73
C VAL A 192 -14.32 10.97 2.92
N LYS A 193 -13.14 10.35 2.75
CA LYS A 193 -12.15 10.29 3.82
C LYS A 193 -11.64 11.66 4.24
N ILE A 194 -11.41 12.56 3.29
CA ILE A 194 -11.05 13.96 3.57
C ILE A 194 -12.14 14.63 4.41
N GLN A 195 -13.42 14.44 4.06
CA GLN A 195 -14.53 15.00 4.83
C GLN A 195 -14.59 14.45 6.26
N GLU A 196 -14.38 13.14 6.44
CA GLU A 196 -14.30 12.52 7.77
C GLU A 196 -13.15 13.10 8.61
N ILE A 197 -11.97 13.25 8.03
CA ILE A 197 -10.80 13.82 8.73
C ILE A 197 -11.06 15.28 9.06
N GLN A 198 -11.62 16.07 8.13
CA GLN A 198 -11.98 17.47 8.38
C GLN A 198 -13.00 17.61 9.51
N GLN A 199 -14.02 16.75 9.55
CA GLN A 199 -15.01 16.72 10.63
C GLN A 199 -14.37 16.29 11.96
N SER A 200 -13.47 15.31 11.93
CA SER A 200 -12.72 14.87 13.12
C SER A 200 -11.81 15.99 13.65
N LEU A 201 -11.13 16.71 12.75
CA LEU A 201 -10.31 17.87 13.09
C LEU A 201 -11.16 19.01 13.67
N ALA A 202 -12.34 19.27 13.11
CA ALA A 202 -13.27 20.28 13.63
C ALA A 202 -13.75 19.94 15.04
N THR A 203 -14.23 18.71 15.26
CA THR A 203 -14.66 18.23 16.58
C THR A 203 -13.51 18.15 17.58
N PHE A 204 -12.30 17.81 17.14
CA PHE A 204 -11.09 17.83 17.96
C PHE A 204 -10.73 19.25 18.40
N LYS A 205 -10.79 20.23 17.49
CA LYS A 205 -10.58 21.65 17.81
C LYS A 205 -11.62 22.16 18.80
N GLU A 206 -12.89 21.82 18.62
CA GLU A 206 -13.99 22.24 19.49
C GLU A 206 -13.81 21.70 20.92
N LYS A 207 -13.44 20.42 21.08
CA LYS A 207 -13.22 19.81 22.40
C LYS A 207 -11.97 20.33 23.12
N ASN A 208 -10.96 20.79 22.37
CA ASN A 208 -9.64 21.12 22.92
C ASN A 208 -9.25 22.60 22.74
N LEU A 209 -10.22 23.51 22.58
CA LEU A 209 -10.02 24.95 22.35
C LEU A 209 -8.88 25.57 23.18
N ASN A 210 -8.84 25.31 24.49
CA ASN A 210 -7.90 25.92 25.43
C ASN A 210 -6.52 25.25 25.49
N GLN A 211 -6.32 24.18 24.74
CA GLN A 211 -5.12 23.31 24.77
C GLN A 211 -4.37 23.30 23.42
N LEU A 212 -4.90 24.00 22.42
CA LEU A 212 -4.29 24.13 21.09
C LEU A 212 -2.94 24.86 21.15
N PRO A 213 -1.99 24.60 20.22
CA PRO A 213 -0.66 25.20 20.22
C PRO A 213 -0.67 26.75 20.19
N GLN A 214 -1.67 27.34 19.54
CA GLN A 214 -1.82 28.81 19.48
C GLN A 214 -2.26 29.39 20.83
N ILE A 215 -3.05 28.65 21.61
CA ILE A 215 -3.54 29.07 22.93
C ILE A 215 -2.55 28.71 24.04
N SER A 216 -1.72 27.67 23.87
CA SER A 216 -0.71 27.29 24.86
C SER A 216 0.32 28.41 25.10
N ALA A 217 0.77 29.09 24.03
CA ALA A 217 1.63 30.27 24.14
C ALA A 217 0.95 31.41 24.92
N LEU A 218 -0.34 31.66 24.67
CA LEU A 218 -1.13 32.67 25.39
C LEU A 218 -1.28 32.30 26.87
N ASN A 219 -1.59 31.03 27.16
CA ASN A 219 -1.70 30.51 28.53
C ASN A 219 -0.39 30.64 29.30
N GLN A 220 0.76 30.46 28.63
CA GLN A 220 2.07 30.60 29.27
C GLN A 220 2.40 32.06 29.60
N GLN A 221 2.02 33.00 28.73
CA GLN A 221 2.13 34.42 29.01
C GLN A 221 1.22 34.84 30.17
N GLU A 222 -0.03 34.36 30.20
CA GLU A 222 -0.97 34.63 31.28
C GLU A 222 -0.50 34.03 32.60
N LEU A 223 0.04 32.80 32.58
CA LEU A 223 0.64 32.16 33.76
C LEU A 223 1.82 32.99 34.32
N THR A 224 2.65 33.55 33.43
CA THR A 224 3.77 34.42 33.83
C THR A 224 3.25 35.71 34.47
N SER A 225 2.21 36.31 33.91
CA SER A 225 1.55 37.51 34.46
C SER A 225 0.96 37.23 35.85
N LEU A 226 0.21 36.14 36.01
CA LEU A 226 -0.37 35.72 37.29
C LEU A 226 0.72 35.38 38.32
N SER A 227 1.83 34.79 37.91
CA SER A 227 2.98 34.52 38.79
C SER A 227 3.60 35.83 39.31
N ASN A 228 3.72 36.84 38.45
CA ASN A 228 4.22 38.17 38.86
C ASN A 228 3.22 38.87 39.79
N GLN A 229 1.92 38.76 39.51
CA GLN A 229 0.87 39.29 40.38
C GLN A 229 0.89 38.62 41.76
N LEU A 230 1.10 37.29 41.82
CA LEU A 230 1.24 36.55 43.08
C LEU A 230 2.43 37.06 43.89
N LEU A 231 3.59 37.29 43.26
CA LEU A 231 4.77 37.85 43.92
C LEU A 231 4.52 39.25 44.49
N GLN A 232 3.80 40.11 43.75
CA GLN A 232 3.40 41.43 44.23
C GLN A 232 2.47 41.32 45.44
N MET A 233 1.47 40.43 45.39
CA MET A 233 0.55 40.20 46.51
C MET A 233 1.27 39.63 47.74
N ASP A 234 2.26 38.75 47.56
CA ASP A 234 3.08 38.23 48.67
C ASP A 234 3.90 39.34 49.33
N SER A 235 4.45 40.28 48.54
CA SER A 235 5.14 41.45 49.09
C SER A 235 4.19 42.39 49.84
N GLN A 236 2.97 42.60 49.32
CA GLN A 236 1.94 43.41 49.97
C GLN A 236 1.48 42.78 51.27
N GLU A 237 1.22 41.47 51.29
CA GLU A 237 0.81 40.79 52.52
C GLU A 237 1.89 40.92 53.60
N ARG A 238 3.18 40.73 53.26
CA ARG A 238 4.26 40.92 54.24
C ARG A 238 4.22 42.33 54.83
N SER A 239 4.08 43.35 53.99
CA SER A 239 4.00 44.75 54.46
C SER A 239 2.78 45.01 55.36
N LEU A 240 1.63 44.41 55.04
CA LEU A 240 0.41 44.51 55.84
C LEU A 240 0.53 43.73 57.15
N GLN A 241 1.19 42.56 57.14
CA GLN A 241 1.46 41.79 58.35
C GLN A 241 2.42 42.54 59.27
N ASP A 242 3.49 43.14 58.75
CA ASP A 242 4.40 43.98 59.52
C ASP A 242 3.65 45.18 60.15
N ARG A 243 2.78 45.84 59.37
CA ARG A 243 1.90 46.91 59.86
C ARG A 243 0.96 46.43 60.96
N ARG A 244 0.37 45.24 60.79
CA ARG A 244 -0.51 44.61 61.79
C ARG A 244 0.26 44.35 63.08
N TYR A 245 1.43 43.73 63.00
CA TYR A 245 2.27 43.45 64.17
C TYR A 245 2.70 44.73 64.90
N TYR A 246 3.02 45.79 64.15
CA TYR A 246 3.30 47.10 64.71
C TYR A 246 2.09 47.66 65.48
N LEU A 247 0.90 47.68 64.87
CA LEU A 247 -0.33 48.18 65.49
C LEU A 247 -0.77 47.33 66.69
N GLU A 248 -0.63 46.00 66.62
CA GLU A 248 -0.87 45.09 67.75
C GLU A 248 0.10 45.40 68.91
N GLY A 249 1.37 45.68 68.61
CA GLY A 249 2.37 46.09 69.59
C GLY A 249 2.08 47.43 70.26
N GLU A 250 1.62 48.43 69.49
CA GLU A 250 1.17 49.73 70.05
C GLU A 250 -0.08 49.58 70.92
N LEU A 251 -1.08 48.81 70.46
CA LEU A 251 -2.30 48.53 71.22
C LEU A 251 -2.02 47.80 72.54
N ALA A 252 -1.03 46.92 72.59
CA ALA A 252 -0.64 46.22 73.81
C ALA A 252 -0.04 47.16 74.89
N GLN A 253 0.44 48.34 74.50
CA GLN A 253 1.00 49.34 75.42
C GLN A 253 0.00 50.40 75.89
N ILE A 254 -1.21 50.45 75.30
CA ILE A 254 -2.21 51.48 75.59
C ILE A 254 -3.37 50.88 76.38
N ASP A 255 -3.67 51.46 77.55
CA ASP A 255 -4.79 51.03 78.39
C ASP A 255 -6.14 51.39 77.71
N PRO A 256 -7.03 50.41 77.44
CA PRO A 256 -8.33 50.62 76.78
C PRO A 256 -9.25 51.64 77.45
N ASN A 257 -9.08 51.88 78.75
CA ASN A 257 -9.95 52.75 79.56
C ASN A 257 -9.27 54.05 80.02
N SER A 258 -8.06 54.34 79.53
CA SER A 258 -7.38 55.61 79.84
C SER A 258 -7.93 56.77 78.99
N MET A 259 -8.65 57.70 79.60
CA MET A 259 -9.14 58.90 78.89
C MET A 259 -7.99 59.86 78.56
N ALA A 260 -8.00 60.38 77.33
CA ALA A 260 -7.03 61.35 76.84
C ALA A 260 -7.01 62.64 77.67
N THR A 261 -5.81 63.14 77.95
CA THR A 261 -5.59 64.45 78.56
C THR A 261 -6.16 65.57 77.66
N ASN A 262 -7.12 66.35 78.15
CA ASN A 262 -7.41 67.66 77.56
C ASN A 262 -6.31 68.66 77.94
N ALA A 263 -6.10 69.65 77.06
CA ALA A 263 -5.06 70.69 77.11
C ALA A 263 -5.06 71.62 78.35
N VAL A 264 -5.81 71.29 79.40
CA VAL A 264 -5.92 72.05 80.66
C VAL A 264 -5.71 71.10 81.84
N GLY A 265 -4.49 70.57 81.95
CA GLY A 265 -3.75 70.34 83.21
C GLY A 265 -4.39 69.64 84.42
N ASN A 266 -5.61 69.12 84.38
CA ASN A 266 -6.26 68.50 85.54
C ASN A 266 -6.25 66.97 85.41
N ARG A 267 -5.56 66.33 86.36
CA ARG A 267 -5.55 64.87 86.55
C ARG A 267 -6.90 64.43 87.13
N VAL A 268 -7.60 63.54 86.43
CA VAL A 268 -8.70 62.78 87.00
C VAL A 268 -8.13 61.42 87.43
N PHE A 269 -8.32 61.10 88.70
CA PHE A 269 -7.77 59.93 89.38
C PHE A 269 -8.19 58.60 88.73
N ASP A 270 -7.24 57.66 88.67
CA ASP A 270 -7.41 56.26 88.26
C ASP A 270 -8.60 55.61 89.01
N MET A 271 -9.31 54.62 88.42
CA MET A 271 -10.31 53.82 89.14
C MET A 271 -9.72 53.20 90.41
N LYS A 272 -8.43 52.85 90.40
CA LYS A 272 -7.67 52.46 91.60
C LYS A 272 -7.53 53.59 92.62
N ASP A 273 -7.28 54.81 92.17
CA ASP A 273 -7.13 55.96 93.05
C ASP A 273 -8.49 56.40 93.63
N ARG A 274 -9.57 56.30 92.84
CA ARG A 274 -10.96 56.51 93.29
C ARG A 274 -11.38 55.47 94.32
N LEU A 275 -11.05 54.20 94.10
CA LEU A 275 -11.25 53.14 95.09
C LEU A 275 -10.47 53.44 96.38
N LYS A 276 -9.20 53.85 96.26
CA LYS A 276 -8.33 54.16 97.40
C LYS A 276 -8.83 55.37 98.19
N GLU A 277 -9.38 56.37 97.51
CA GLU A 277 -10.01 57.53 98.13
C GLU A 277 -11.34 57.17 98.82
N LEU A 278 -12.22 56.43 98.15
CA LEU A 278 -13.47 55.98 98.78
C LEU A 278 -13.19 55.06 99.97
N GLN A 279 -12.20 54.18 99.88
CA GLN A 279 -11.70 53.37 101.00
C GLN A 279 -11.14 54.22 102.14
N SER A 280 -10.52 55.37 101.84
CA SER A 280 -10.05 56.33 102.83
C SER A 280 -11.19 57.16 103.45
N GLN A 281 -12.25 57.45 102.69
CA GLN A 281 -13.41 58.22 103.16
C GLN A 281 -14.40 57.36 103.96
N TYR A 282 -14.52 56.08 103.63
CA TYR A 282 -15.46 55.14 104.28
C TYR A 282 -15.34 55.09 105.82
N PRO A 283 -14.13 55.00 106.43
CA PRO A 283 -13.98 55.05 107.89
C PRO A 283 -14.43 56.37 108.52
N SER A 284 -14.23 57.50 107.82
CA SER A 284 -14.58 58.84 108.30
C SER A 284 -16.10 59.10 108.30
N VAL A 285 -16.80 58.53 107.32
CA VAL A 285 -18.27 58.59 107.25
C VAL A 285 -18.90 57.61 108.25
N LEU A 286 -18.26 56.46 108.50
CA LEU A 286 -18.67 55.50 109.52
C LEU A 286 -18.53 56.05 110.96
N SER A 287 -17.62 57.00 111.21
CA SER A 287 -17.47 57.60 112.53
C SER A 287 -18.51 58.69 112.84
N SER A 288 -19.09 59.30 111.80
CA SER A 288 -20.10 60.36 111.92
C SER A 288 -21.53 59.84 111.75
N HIS A 289 -21.72 58.69 111.10
CA HIS A 289 -23.03 58.12 110.80
C HIS A 289 -23.09 56.62 111.16
N SER A 290 -24.27 56.14 111.61
CA SER A 290 -24.52 54.71 111.88
C SER A 290 -24.24 53.83 110.65
N ALA A 291 -23.83 52.57 110.86
CA ALA A 291 -23.62 51.59 109.79
C ALA A 291 -24.84 51.36 108.88
N SER A 292 -26.04 51.72 109.33
CA SER A 292 -27.30 51.67 108.57
C SER A 292 -27.66 52.96 107.82
N HIS A 293 -26.83 54.01 107.89
CA HIS A 293 -27.10 55.28 107.22
C HIS A 293 -26.99 55.16 105.70
N PRO A 294 -27.89 55.79 104.91
CA PRO A 294 -27.89 55.69 103.45
C PRO A 294 -26.55 56.00 102.78
N ASP A 295 -25.78 56.96 103.30
CA ASP A 295 -24.52 57.40 102.71
C ASP A 295 -23.37 56.41 102.94
N VAL A 296 -23.33 55.75 104.10
CA VAL A 296 -22.38 54.66 104.38
C VAL A 296 -22.65 53.48 103.46
N ILE A 297 -23.94 53.14 103.25
CA ILE A 297 -24.34 52.05 102.35
C ILE A 297 -23.99 52.39 100.90
N LYS A 298 -24.14 53.64 100.47
CA LYS A 298 -23.74 54.10 99.14
C LYS A 298 -22.24 53.95 98.92
N ILE A 299 -21.41 54.52 99.81
CA ILE A 299 -19.94 54.44 99.68
C ILE A 299 -19.47 52.98 99.74
N LYS A 300 -20.04 52.15 100.62
CA LYS A 300 -19.70 50.72 100.68
C LYS A 300 -20.05 49.99 99.39
N ARG A 301 -21.24 50.24 98.84
CA ARG A 301 -21.65 49.64 97.55
C ARG A 301 -20.75 50.08 96.41
N GLU A 302 -20.32 51.33 96.41
CA GLU A 302 -19.44 51.91 95.39
C GLU A 302 -18.00 51.35 95.49
N ILE A 303 -17.50 51.12 96.71
CA ILE A 303 -16.24 50.40 96.94
C ILE A 303 -16.37 48.93 96.51
N ASP A 304 -17.44 48.23 96.93
CA ASP A 304 -17.64 46.83 96.60
C ASP A 304 -17.84 46.61 95.08
N SER A 305 -18.45 47.56 94.37
CA SER A 305 -18.57 47.52 92.91
C SER A 305 -17.22 47.77 92.25
N LEU A 306 -16.50 48.84 92.62
CA LEU A 306 -15.18 49.16 92.06
C LEU A 306 -14.15 48.06 92.33
N GLN A 307 -14.20 47.41 93.49
CA GLN A 307 -13.28 46.33 93.86
C GLN A 307 -13.56 45.03 93.10
N LYS A 308 -14.83 44.70 92.81
CA LYS A 308 -15.19 43.58 91.93
C LYS A 308 -14.80 43.83 90.47
N GLU A 309 -14.93 45.08 90.02
CA GLU A 309 -14.67 45.50 88.64
C GLU A 309 -13.17 45.54 88.31
N ILE A 310 -12.32 45.97 89.25
CA ILE A 310 -10.85 45.94 89.12
C ILE A 310 -10.29 44.50 89.14
N GLY A 311 -10.92 43.59 89.91
CA GLY A 311 -10.51 42.18 89.98
C GLY A 311 -10.69 41.42 88.66
N SER A 312 -11.79 41.66 87.95
CA SER A 312 -12.11 40.98 86.68
C SER A 312 -11.22 41.44 85.51
N ASN A 313 -10.87 42.73 85.46
CA ASN A 313 -10.05 43.31 84.39
C ASN A 313 -8.56 42.92 84.47
N THR A 314 -8.09 42.51 85.66
CA THR A 314 -6.69 42.12 85.88
C THR A 314 -6.37 40.74 85.27
N ASP A 315 -7.32 39.79 85.31
CA ASP A 315 -7.13 38.43 84.78
C ASP A 315 -7.10 38.39 83.24
N LEU A 316 -7.91 39.21 82.58
CA LEU A 316 -7.95 39.33 81.12
C LEU A 316 -6.66 39.94 80.54
N ASN A 317 -6.10 40.94 81.21
CA ASN A 317 -4.84 41.55 80.81
C ASN A 317 -3.66 40.60 81.04
N ALA A 318 -3.66 39.81 82.12
CA ALA A 318 -2.67 38.76 82.36
C ALA A 318 -2.73 37.66 81.27
N MET A 319 -3.93 37.20 80.90
CA MET A 319 -4.12 36.21 79.82
C MET A 319 -3.69 36.75 78.45
N ASN A 320 -3.94 38.04 78.16
CA ASN A 320 -3.45 38.68 76.93
C ASN A 320 -1.91 38.80 76.92
N GLY A 321 -1.29 39.11 78.06
CA GLY A 321 0.16 39.12 78.20
C GLY A 321 0.76 37.74 77.94
N GLU A 322 0.23 36.70 78.57
CA GLU A 322 0.72 35.32 78.40
C GLU A 322 0.53 34.82 76.95
N LEU A 323 -0.58 35.16 76.30
CA LEU A 323 -0.79 34.85 74.88
C LEU A 323 0.26 35.52 74.00
N THR A 324 0.63 36.77 74.31
CA THR A 324 1.61 37.54 73.55
C THR A 324 3.01 36.92 73.68
N ASP A 325 3.40 36.53 74.89
CA ASP A 325 4.67 35.86 75.15
C ASP A 325 4.77 34.52 74.43
N ARG A 326 3.71 33.69 74.47
CA ARG A 326 3.68 32.39 73.77
C ARG A 326 3.74 32.55 72.26
N LYS A 327 3.11 33.58 71.70
CA LYS A 327 3.21 33.91 70.26
C LYS A 327 4.62 34.37 69.87
N ALA A 328 5.28 35.15 70.72
CA ALA A 328 6.67 35.56 70.50
C ALA A 328 7.62 34.35 70.54
N GLU A 329 7.39 33.42 71.47
CA GLU A 329 8.13 32.16 71.58
C GLU A 329 7.93 31.28 70.32
N LEU A 330 6.70 31.22 69.78
CA LEU A 330 6.41 30.49 68.54
C LEU A 330 7.14 31.11 67.34
N ALA A 331 7.17 32.44 67.24
CA ALA A 331 7.86 33.15 66.17
C ALA A 331 9.38 32.91 66.19
N LEU A 332 9.98 32.80 67.38
CA LEU A 332 11.38 32.41 67.54
C LEU A 332 11.61 30.94 67.15
N LEU A 333 10.70 30.04 67.55
CA LEU A 333 10.81 28.61 67.28
C LEU A 333 10.69 28.29 65.77
N LEU A 334 9.82 29.01 65.05
CA LEU A 334 9.64 28.87 63.60
C LEU A 334 10.84 29.39 62.76
N LYS A 335 11.73 30.19 63.36
CA LYS A 335 13.02 30.53 62.70
C LYS A 335 13.99 29.35 62.66
N GLN A 336 13.83 28.38 63.56
CA GLN A 336 14.76 27.25 63.71
C GLN A 336 14.15 25.91 63.28
N TYR A 337 12.83 25.75 63.37
CA TYR A 337 12.13 24.51 63.09
C TYR A 337 10.98 24.70 62.10
N SER A 338 10.70 23.69 61.27
CA SER A 338 9.54 23.70 60.35
C SER A 338 8.20 23.57 61.10
N GLU A 339 7.10 24.00 60.48
CA GLU A 339 5.74 23.98 61.06
C GLU A 339 5.26 22.62 61.60
N LYS A 340 5.86 21.50 61.16
CA LYS A 340 5.50 20.14 61.60
C LYS A 340 6.27 19.63 62.82
N HIS A 341 7.15 20.43 63.42
CA HIS A 341 7.96 20.01 64.56
C HIS A 341 7.09 19.84 65.83
N PRO A 342 7.30 18.79 66.66
CA PRO A 342 6.44 18.50 67.82
C PRO A 342 6.28 19.67 68.79
N ASP A 343 7.36 20.43 69.02
CA ASP A 343 7.35 21.58 69.93
C ASP A 343 6.58 22.78 69.37
N VAL A 344 6.64 23.00 68.05
CA VAL A 344 5.85 24.02 67.36
C VAL A 344 4.37 23.67 67.48
N VAL A 345 3.99 22.42 67.22
CA VAL A 345 2.60 21.95 67.32
C VAL A 345 2.09 22.04 68.77
N LYS A 346 2.92 21.71 69.77
CA LYS A 346 2.57 21.81 71.19
C LYS A 346 2.30 23.26 71.60
N LEU A 347 3.18 24.18 71.22
CA LEU A 347 3.05 25.60 71.52
C LEU A 347 1.86 26.22 70.77
N GLN A 348 1.62 25.80 69.53
CA GLN A 348 0.47 26.22 68.74
C GLN A 348 -0.85 25.76 69.38
N LYS A 349 -0.93 24.52 69.89
CA LYS A 349 -2.08 24.05 70.68
C LYS A 349 -2.29 24.86 71.96
N GLN A 350 -1.22 25.24 72.66
CA GLN A 350 -1.30 26.07 73.86
C GLN A 350 -1.83 27.47 73.54
N ILE A 351 -1.34 28.08 72.45
CA ILE A 351 -1.84 29.37 71.94
C ILE A 351 -3.32 29.27 71.56
N THR A 352 -3.72 28.21 70.85
CA THR A 352 -5.13 28.00 70.50
C THR A 352 -6.01 27.83 71.74
N ALA A 353 -5.56 27.08 72.74
CA ALA A 353 -6.29 26.93 74.00
C ALA A 353 -6.43 28.27 74.76
N LEU A 354 -5.35 29.05 74.85
CA LEU A 354 -5.34 30.40 75.44
C LEU A 354 -6.23 31.39 74.67
N GLN A 355 -6.24 31.33 73.33
CA GLN A 355 -7.13 32.11 72.49
C GLN A 355 -8.59 31.72 72.73
N GLN A 356 -8.89 30.43 72.83
CA GLN A 356 -10.24 29.94 73.09
C GLN A 356 -10.71 30.40 74.48
N SER A 357 -9.86 30.34 75.51
CA SER A 357 -10.20 30.85 76.84
C SER A 357 -10.41 32.36 76.86
N LEU A 358 -9.64 33.13 76.08
CA LEU A 358 -9.83 34.58 75.90
C LEU A 358 -11.14 34.91 75.17
N VAL A 359 -11.53 34.11 74.17
CA VAL A 359 -12.82 34.27 73.47
C VAL A 359 -13.98 33.98 74.43
N ASN A 360 -13.89 32.91 75.22
CA ASN A 360 -14.91 32.54 76.20
C ASN A 360 -15.02 33.57 77.34
N ALA A 361 -13.90 34.10 77.83
CA ALA A 361 -13.85 35.17 78.83
C ALA A 361 -14.44 36.49 78.30
N LYS A 362 -14.13 36.86 77.05
CA LYS A 362 -14.74 38.02 76.38
C LYS A 362 -16.24 37.83 76.12
N GLN A 363 -16.69 36.63 75.74
CA GLN A 363 -18.12 36.32 75.55
C GLN A 363 -18.95 36.39 76.84
N SER A 364 -18.34 36.09 77.98
CA SER A 364 -18.98 36.26 79.30
C SER A 364 -19.03 37.73 79.75
N GLU A 365 -18.10 38.57 79.25
CA GLU A 365 -18.11 40.03 79.40
C GLU A 365 -19.15 40.72 78.49
N TYR A 366 -19.34 40.26 77.24
CA TYR A 366 -20.32 40.83 76.31
C TYR A 366 -21.80 40.68 76.72
N SER A 367 -22.12 39.83 77.71
CA SER A 367 -23.50 39.63 78.17
C SER A 367 -23.93 40.60 79.27
N ASN A 368 -23.00 41.33 79.90
CA ASN A 368 -23.31 42.39 80.86
C ASN A 368 -22.37 43.57 80.64
N THR A 369 -22.94 44.69 80.18
CA THR A 369 -22.32 46.03 80.03
C THR A 369 -21.63 46.30 78.69
N ASN A 370 -22.31 47.09 77.85
CA ASN A 370 -21.82 47.66 76.59
C ASN A 370 -20.91 48.87 76.90
N ILE A 371 -19.71 48.61 77.43
CA ILE A 371 -18.71 49.66 77.64
C ILE A 371 -17.80 49.67 76.40
N GLN A 372 -18.06 50.61 75.50
CA GLN A 372 -17.12 50.96 74.45
C GLN A 372 -15.86 51.56 75.10
N PRO A 373 -14.64 51.19 74.65
CA PRO A 373 -13.41 51.80 75.15
C PRO A 373 -13.49 53.33 74.93
N ASP A 374 -13.41 54.13 75.98
CA ASP A 374 -13.54 55.60 75.87
C ASP A 374 -12.22 56.28 75.46
N ASN A 375 -11.13 55.53 75.34
CA ASN A 375 -9.84 56.06 74.90
C ASN A 375 -9.83 56.30 73.37
N PRO A 376 -9.84 57.57 72.89
CA PRO A 376 -9.86 57.86 71.45
C PRO A 376 -8.61 57.36 70.72
N ALA A 377 -7.44 57.29 71.37
CA ALA A 377 -6.22 56.74 70.78
C ALA A 377 -6.31 55.22 70.59
N TYR A 378 -6.91 54.51 71.55
CA TYR A 378 -7.14 53.07 71.44
C TYR A 378 -8.18 52.72 70.37
N ILE A 379 -9.29 53.47 70.29
CA ILE A 379 -10.33 53.26 69.26
C ILE A 379 -9.74 53.47 67.85
N THR A 380 -8.96 54.52 67.66
CA THR A 380 -8.37 54.84 66.35
C THR A 380 -7.38 53.76 65.92
N LEU A 381 -6.48 53.30 66.80
CA LEU A 381 -5.57 52.20 66.50
C LEU A 381 -6.30 50.86 66.26
N LYS A 382 -7.35 50.56 67.03
CA LYS A 382 -8.18 49.36 66.83
C LYS A 382 -8.93 49.41 65.49
N SER A 383 -9.42 50.58 65.08
CA SER A 383 -10.05 50.77 63.77
C SER A 383 -9.03 50.60 62.63
N GLN A 384 -7.82 51.14 62.77
CA GLN A 384 -6.74 50.93 61.81
C GLN A 384 -6.34 49.45 61.72
N LEU A 385 -6.22 48.76 62.86
CA LEU A 385 -5.94 47.32 62.91
C LEU A 385 -7.05 46.51 62.22
N ALA A 386 -8.31 46.85 62.46
CA ALA A 386 -9.45 46.21 61.79
C ALA A 386 -9.38 46.42 60.27
N SER A 387 -9.07 47.62 59.80
CA SER A 387 -8.87 47.92 58.38
C SER A 387 -7.77 47.06 57.77
N VAL A 388 -6.59 47.00 58.41
CA VAL A 388 -5.46 46.18 57.94
C VAL A 388 -5.82 44.70 57.91
N ASN A 389 -6.56 44.20 58.91
CA ASN A 389 -7.02 42.80 58.92
C ASN A 389 -7.99 42.50 57.77
N THR A 390 -8.93 43.39 57.50
CA THR A 390 -9.85 43.25 56.35
C THR A 390 -9.10 43.31 55.02
N GLU A 391 -8.09 44.16 54.89
CA GLU A 391 -7.21 44.20 53.72
C GLU A 391 -6.46 42.87 53.54
N ILE A 392 -5.85 42.32 54.58
CA ILE A 392 -5.17 41.01 54.56
C ILE A 392 -6.15 39.89 54.13
N GLU A 393 -7.36 39.87 54.69
CA GLU A 393 -8.37 38.87 54.35
C GLU A 393 -8.79 38.97 52.88
N SER A 394 -9.03 40.19 52.37
CA SER A 394 -9.36 40.43 50.95
C SER A 394 -8.22 40.03 49.99
N LEU A 395 -6.98 40.25 50.42
CA LEU A 395 -5.78 39.89 49.67
C LEU A 395 -5.62 38.37 49.62
N ASN A 396 -5.82 37.68 50.73
CA ASN A 396 -5.81 36.22 50.82
C ASN A 396 -6.89 35.57 49.94
N PHE A 397 -8.10 36.14 49.93
CA PHE A 397 -9.17 35.69 49.06
C PHE A 397 -8.79 35.82 47.58
N THR A 398 -8.26 36.98 47.18
CA THR A 398 -7.78 37.21 45.81
C THR A 398 -6.62 36.27 45.45
N ARG A 399 -5.69 36.02 46.38
CA ARG A 399 -4.58 35.09 46.18
C ARG A 399 -5.08 33.68 45.90
N GLY A 400 -6.04 33.19 46.67
CA GLY A 400 -6.65 31.88 46.45
C GLY A 400 -7.22 31.75 45.04
N ARG A 401 -7.92 32.78 44.54
CA ARG A 401 -8.44 32.82 43.16
C ARG A 401 -7.35 32.77 42.10
N VAL A 402 -6.29 33.57 42.27
CA VAL A 402 -5.13 33.60 41.35
C VAL A 402 -4.45 32.23 41.32
N GLN A 403 -4.23 31.62 42.49
CA GLN A 403 -3.63 30.28 42.59
C GLN A 403 -4.50 29.21 41.91
N SER A 404 -5.82 29.22 42.12
CA SER A 404 -6.73 28.30 41.42
C SER A 404 -6.66 28.48 39.91
N LYS A 405 -6.60 29.72 39.41
CA LYS A 405 -6.50 29.99 37.97
C LYS A 405 -5.16 29.53 37.40
N MET A 406 -4.06 29.75 38.13
CA MET A 406 -2.75 29.25 37.74
C MET A 406 -2.72 27.72 37.64
N GLU A 407 -3.36 27.00 38.56
CA GLU A 407 -3.37 25.53 38.51
C GLU A 407 -4.21 25.01 37.33
N GLU A 408 -5.32 25.66 37.00
CA GLU A 408 -6.11 25.38 35.79
C GLU A 408 -5.24 25.54 34.51
N LEU A 409 -4.50 26.65 34.41
CA LEU A 409 -3.61 26.91 33.28
C LEU A 409 -2.44 25.91 33.23
N ARG A 410 -1.83 25.56 34.37
CA ARG A 410 -0.79 24.53 34.45
C ARG A 410 -1.30 23.18 33.97
N GLN A 411 -2.50 22.79 34.39
CA GLN A 411 -3.09 21.53 33.96
C GLN A 411 -3.32 21.51 32.45
N SER A 412 -3.83 22.60 31.87
CA SER A 412 -3.99 22.75 30.43
C SER A 412 -2.63 22.64 29.70
N LEU A 413 -1.61 23.34 30.18
CA LEU A 413 -0.25 23.29 29.62
C LEU A 413 0.39 21.90 29.72
N ARG A 414 0.12 21.13 30.79
CA ARG A 414 0.60 19.74 30.93
C ARG A 414 0.01 18.81 29.88
N GLN A 415 -1.24 19.01 29.48
CA GLN A 415 -1.94 18.18 28.50
C GLN A 415 -1.69 18.62 27.05
N SER A 416 -1.31 19.90 26.85
CA SER A 416 -1.12 20.51 25.53
C SER A 416 -0.19 19.72 24.58
N PRO A 417 0.97 19.16 24.99
CA PRO A 417 1.83 18.41 24.06
C PRO A 417 1.18 17.15 23.46
N LEU A 418 0.32 16.46 24.21
CA LEU A 418 -0.39 15.28 23.72
C LEU A 418 -1.48 15.69 22.72
N VAL A 419 -2.21 16.76 23.03
CA VAL A 419 -3.23 17.35 22.15
C VAL A 419 -2.61 17.91 20.88
N GLU A 420 -1.45 18.55 20.99
CA GLU A 420 -0.69 19.06 19.85
C GLU A 420 -0.23 17.91 18.94
N LYS A 421 0.28 16.82 19.51
CA LYS A 421 0.64 15.64 18.73
C LYS A 421 -0.55 15.11 17.93
N GLU A 422 -1.69 14.85 18.59
CA GLU A 422 -2.88 14.32 17.92
C GLU A 422 -3.43 15.30 16.86
N TYR A 423 -3.36 16.60 17.13
CA TYR A 423 -3.69 17.64 16.17
C TYR A 423 -2.80 17.59 14.92
N LEU A 424 -1.48 17.49 15.11
CA LEU A 424 -0.51 17.42 14.02
C LEU A 424 -0.67 16.12 13.22
N ASP A 425 -0.96 15.00 13.88
CA ASP A 425 -1.25 13.72 13.24
C ASP A 425 -2.49 13.85 12.32
N LEU A 426 -3.57 14.49 12.77
CA LEU A 426 -4.77 14.75 11.95
C LEU A 426 -4.49 15.70 10.77
N ILE A 427 -3.69 16.74 10.98
CA ILE A 427 -3.27 17.67 9.91
C ILE A 427 -2.44 16.93 8.85
N GLN A 428 -1.49 16.10 9.30
CA GLN A 428 -0.64 15.32 8.41
C GLN A 428 -1.46 14.29 7.62
N ASP A 429 -2.42 13.60 8.26
CA ASP A 429 -3.32 12.67 7.59
C ASP A 429 -4.21 13.37 6.55
N LEU A 430 -4.71 14.56 6.89
CA LEU A 430 -5.46 15.41 5.95
C LEU A 430 -4.60 15.79 4.73
N ASP A 431 -3.37 16.26 4.94
CA ASP A 431 -2.48 16.66 3.84
C ASP A 431 -2.09 15.47 2.95
N ASN A 432 -1.68 14.35 3.57
CA ASN A 432 -1.38 13.11 2.86
C ASN A 432 -2.56 12.61 2.03
N THR A 433 -3.77 12.64 2.60
CA THR A 433 -4.99 12.20 1.89
C THR A 433 -5.34 13.16 0.76
N ASN A 434 -5.13 14.48 0.92
CA ASN A 434 -5.30 15.46 -0.15
C ASN A 434 -4.28 15.28 -1.29
N ILE A 435 -3.03 14.95 -0.99
CA ILE A 435 -2.01 14.63 -1.99
C ILE A 435 -2.44 13.40 -2.80
N ARG A 436 -2.83 12.32 -2.12
CA ARG A 436 -3.34 11.11 -2.78
C ARG A 436 -4.58 11.37 -3.62
N TYR A 437 -5.54 12.16 -3.10
CA TYR A 437 -6.73 12.54 -3.85
C TYR A 437 -6.38 13.29 -5.13
N ARG A 438 -5.45 14.26 -5.08
CA ARG A 438 -4.99 14.99 -6.27
C ARG A 438 -4.33 14.07 -7.29
N GLU A 439 -3.47 13.15 -6.84
CA GLU A 439 -2.81 12.18 -7.72
C GLU A 439 -3.83 11.23 -8.38
N VAL A 440 -4.74 10.65 -7.60
CA VAL A 440 -5.79 9.75 -8.11
C VAL A 440 -6.75 10.49 -9.03
N SER A 441 -7.15 11.72 -8.70
CA SER A 441 -8.03 12.54 -9.54
C SER A 441 -7.37 12.94 -10.87
N ALA A 442 -6.06 13.23 -10.87
CA ALA A 442 -5.31 13.46 -12.10
C ALA A 442 -5.28 12.19 -12.98
N ARG A 443 -4.97 11.03 -12.38
CA ARG A 443 -5.01 9.74 -13.09
C ARG A 443 -6.42 9.36 -13.56
N GLU A 444 -7.46 9.68 -12.80
CA GLU A 444 -8.86 9.48 -13.19
C GLU A 444 -9.15 10.25 -14.47
N MET A 445 -8.74 11.53 -14.55
CA MET A 445 -8.91 12.35 -15.75
C MET A 445 -8.15 11.78 -16.96
N GLU A 446 -6.90 11.34 -16.77
CA GLU A 446 -6.13 10.66 -17.81
C GLU A 446 -6.81 9.37 -18.29
N ALA A 447 -7.32 8.56 -17.36
CA ALA A 447 -8.03 7.32 -17.68
C ALA A 447 -9.35 7.58 -18.40
N GLN A 448 -10.10 8.63 -18.05
CA GLN A 448 -11.32 9.05 -18.76
C GLN A 448 -11.02 9.50 -20.18
N ILE A 449 -9.95 10.28 -20.39
CA ILE A 449 -9.48 10.65 -21.73
C ILE A 449 -9.09 9.39 -22.51
N SER A 450 -8.33 8.48 -21.90
CA SER A 450 -7.97 7.20 -22.54
C SER A 450 -9.20 6.37 -22.90
N GLN A 451 -10.19 6.26 -22.01
CA GLN A 451 -11.45 5.57 -22.27
C GLN A 451 -12.18 6.20 -23.47
N GLN A 452 -12.27 7.52 -23.51
CA GLN A 452 -12.90 8.22 -24.62
C GLN A 452 -12.15 8.00 -25.94
N LEU A 453 -10.81 8.00 -25.92
CA LEU A 453 -10.00 7.70 -27.10
C LEU A 453 -10.20 6.26 -27.60
N GLU A 454 -10.37 5.29 -26.71
CA GLU A 454 -10.72 3.92 -27.07
C GLU A 454 -12.13 3.82 -27.66
N MET A 455 -13.11 4.54 -27.12
CA MET A 455 -14.47 4.61 -27.66
C MET A 455 -14.50 5.25 -29.06
N GLU A 456 -13.67 6.27 -29.29
CA GLU A 456 -13.50 6.94 -30.59
C GLU A 456 -12.58 6.16 -31.55
N ARG A 457 -12.03 5.01 -31.15
CA ARG A 457 -11.09 4.18 -31.93
C ARG A 457 -9.82 4.93 -32.38
N LYS A 458 -9.35 5.87 -31.54
CA LYS A 458 -8.13 6.68 -31.74
C LYS A 458 -6.91 6.17 -30.96
N GLY A 459 -7.04 5.05 -30.27
CA GLY A 459 -5.91 4.34 -29.63
C GLY A 459 -5.16 3.42 -30.61
N GLU A 460 -4.21 2.65 -30.08
CA GLU A 460 -3.51 1.59 -30.82
C GLU A 460 -4.50 0.58 -31.41
N ARG A 461 -4.53 0.45 -32.74
CA ARG A 461 -5.52 -0.40 -33.41
C ARG A 461 -4.85 -1.48 -34.24
N PHE A 462 -5.52 -2.62 -34.28
CA PHE A 462 -5.20 -3.67 -35.23
C PHE A 462 -5.87 -3.33 -36.56
N THR A 463 -5.07 -3.08 -37.60
CA THR A 463 -5.56 -2.85 -38.95
C THR A 463 -5.27 -4.05 -39.82
N LEU A 464 -6.26 -4.44 -40.62
CA LEU A 464 -6.09 -5.51 -41.59
C LEU A 464 -5.28 -4.97 -42.77
N ILE A 465 -4.06 -5.46 -42.97
CA ILE A 465 -3.27 -5.15 -44.18
C ILE A 465 -3.72 -6.06 -45.30
N ASP A 466 -3.61 -7.38 -45.07
CA ASP A 466 -3.80 -8.39 -46.11
C ASP A 466 -4.91 -9.34 -45.70
N PRO A 467 -6.09 -9.28 -46.35
CA PRO A 467 -7.19 -10.18 -46.05
C PRO A 467 -6.88 -11.61 -46.48
N PRO A 468 -7.47 -12.62 -45.81
CA PRO A 468 -7.29 -14.00 -46.19
C PRO A 468 -7.84 -14.29 -47.59
N GLN A 469 -6.98 -14.83 -48.44
CA GLN A 469 -7.30 -15.19 -49.83
C GLN A 469 -7.48 -16.70 -49.99
N GLU A 470 -8.23 -17.10 -51.02
CA GLU A 470 -8.38 -18.50 -51.38
C GLU A 470 -7.05 -19.06 -51.93
N PRO A 471 -6.44 -20.05 -51.26
CA PRO A 471 -5.14 -20.58 -51.67
C PRO A 471 -5.24 -21.40 -52.96
N LEU A 472 -4.41 -21.06 -53.94
CA LEU A 472 -4.35 -21.75 -55.24
C LEU A 472 -3.61 -23.09 -55.20
N GLN A 473 -2.73 -23.27 -54.21
CA GLN A 473 -1.88 -24.47 -54.09
C GLN A 473 -1.91 -25.02 -52.66
N PRO A 474 -1.82 -26.36 -52.50
CA PRO A 474 -1.77 -26.96 -51.18
C PRO A 474 -0.41 -26.74 -50.51
N VAL A 475 -0.43 -26.45 -49.20
CA VAL A 475 0.79 -26.29 -48.38
C VAL A 475 1.36 -27.63 -47.92
N SER A 476 0.49 -28.65 -47.76
CA SER A 476 0.91 -29.99 -47.34
C SER A 476 0.03 -31.09 -47.94
N PRO A 477 0.55 -32.31 -48.09
CA PRO A 477 1.96 -32.68 -47.94
C PRO A 477 2.84 -32.17 -49.09
N ASN A 478 4.14 -31.99 -48.85
CA ASN A 478 5.08 -31.64 -49.91
C ASN A 478 5.28 -32.85 -50.84
N ARG A 479 4.52 -32.88 -51.94
CA ARG A 479 4.51 -33.99 -52.90
C ARG A 479 5.89 -34.25 -53.50
N ILE A 480 6.67 -33.20 -53.75
CA ILE A 480 8.04 -33.29 -54.26
C ILE A 480 8.93 -34.04 -53.27
N ALA A 481 8.87 -33.67 -51.99
CA ALA A 481 9.66 -34.33 -50.95
C ALA A 481 9.32 -35.83 -50.83
N ILE A 482 8.03 -36.20 -50.92
CA ILE A 482 7.58 -37.60 -50.87
C ILE A 482 8.14 -38.41 -52.04
N MET A 483 8.09 -37.88 -53.26
CA MET A 483 8.60 -38.61 -54.43
C MET A 483 10.12 -38.73 -54.41
N VAL A 484 10.85 -37.66 -54.03
CA VAL A 484 12.32 -37.70 -53.91
C VAL A 484 12.73 -38.73 -52.86
N LEU A 485 12.11 -38.68 -51.69
CA LEU A 485 12.34 -39.67 -50.63
C LEU A 485 12.01 -41.09 -51.11
N GLY A 486 10.92 -41.25 -51.87
CA GLY A 486 10.55 -42.52 -52.50
C GLY A 486 11.61 -43.07 -53.44
N VAL A 487 12.17 -42.24 -54.32
CA VAL A 487 13.24 -42.64 -55.24
C VAL A 487 14.51 -43.03 -54.48
N VAL A 488 14.88 -42.27 -53.43
CA VAL A 488 16.04 -42.59 -52.60
C VAL A 488 15.85 -43.94 -51.89
N LEU A 489 14.67 -44.17 -51.30
CA LEU A 489 14.34 -45.45 -50.66
C LEU A 489 14.28 -46.60 -51.67
N ALA A 490 13.78 -46.34 -52.89
CA ALA A 490 13.73 -47.31 -53.97
C ALA A 490 15.13 -47.74 -54.41
N LEU A 491 16.07 -46.80 -54.55
CA LEU A 491 17.47 -47.09 -54.88
C LEU A 491 18.15 -47.85 -53.74
N ALA A 492 18.04 -47.36 -52.51
CA ALA A 492 18.64 -48.00 -51.34
C ALA A 492 18.15 -49.44 -51.17
N SER A 493 16.85 -49.67 -51.31
CA SER A 493 16.26 -51.01 -51.26
C SER A 493 16.71 -51.89 -52.43
N GLY A 494 16.82 -51.35 -53.66
CA GLY A 494 17.32 -52.08 -54.81
C GLY A 494 18.77 -52.53 -54.66
N PHE A 495 19.66 -51.64 -54.20
CA PHE A 495 21.04 -52.01 -53.90
C PHE A 495 21.14 -52.97 -52.71
N GLY A 496 20.35 -52.75 -51.66
CA GLY A 496 20.28 -53.65 -50.50
C GLY A 496 19.82 -55.06 -50.87
N ALA A 497 18.82 -55.18 -51.74
CA ALA A 497 18.34 -56.47 -52.24
C ALA A 497 19.41 -57.20 -53.08
N VAL A 498 20.16 -56.48 -53.91
CA VAL A 498 21.30 -57.05 -54.64
C VAL A 498 22.40 -57.52 -53.68
N ALA A 499 22.74 -56.72 -52.67
CA ALA A 499 23.76 -57.09 -51.68
C ALA A 499 23.34 -58.31 -50.86
N LEU A 500 22.10 -58.34 -50.35
CA LEU A 500 21.56 -59.48 -49.60
C LEU A 500 21.52 -60.76 -50.44
N THR A 501 21.07 -60.66 -51.69
CA THR A 501 21.04 -61.82 -52.58
C THR A 501 22.42 -62.30 -53.02
N GLU A 502 23.43 -61.42 -53.05
CA GLU A 502 24.82 -61.83 -53.27
C GLU A 502 25.43 -62.48 -52.02
N MET A 503 25.14 -61.97 -50.81
CA MET A 503 25.62 -62.56 -49.56
C MET A 503 25.04 -63.95 -49.30
N LEU A 504 23.79 -64.20 -49.73
CA LEU A 504 23.11 -65.48 -49.57
C LEU A 504 23.43 -66.48 -50.70
N ASP A 505 24.08 -66.05 -51.78
CA ASP A 505 24.41 -66.93 -52.91
C ASP A 505 25.82 -67.49 -52.75
N SER A 506 25.91 -68.77 -52.40
CA SER A 506 27.16 -69.50 -52.23
C SER A 506 27.76 -70.05 -53.54
N THR A 507 27.22 -69.66 -54.70
CA THR A 507 27.67 -70.18 -55.99
C THR A 507 29.03 -69.61 -56.40
N ILE A 508 29.99 -70.49 -56.70
CA ILE A 508 31.34 -70.12 -57.16
C ILE A 508 31.27 -69.73 -58.64
N ASN A 509 31.33 -68.43 -58.93
CA ASN A 509 31.07 -67.89 -60.27
C ASN A 509 32.30 -67.25 -60.95
N SER A 510 33.49 -67.34 -60.34
CA SER A 510 34.71 -66.71 -60.85
C SER A 510 35.89 -67.67 -60.74
N SER A 511 36.75 -67.70 -61.75
CA SER A 511 38.02 -68.46 -61.73
C SER A 511 38.89 -68.06 -60.53
N LYS A 512 38.82 -66.79 -60.10
CA LYS A 512 39.49 -66.29 -58.89
C LYS A 512 38.90 -66.88 -57.61
N ALA A 513 37.57 -67.09 -57.55
CA ALA A 513 36.91 -67.70 -56.40
C ALA A 513 37.26 -69.19 -56.27
N VAL A 514 37.41 -69.89 -57.40
CA VAL A 514 37.93 -71.27 -57.43
C VAL A 514 39.36 -71.34 -56.91
N THR A 515 40.22 -70.41 -57.34
CA THR A 515 41.62 -70.29 -56.88
C THR A 515 41.70 -70.01 -55.38
N ALA A 516 40.86 -69.11 -54.86
CA ALA A 516 40.82 -68.73 -53.46
C ALA A 516 40.34 -69.87 -52.53
N ILE A 517 39.45 -70.75 -53.00
CA ILE A 517 38.90 -71.86 -52.21
C ILE A 517 39.81 -73.09 -52.28
N LEU A 518 40.36 -73.41 -53.45
CA LEU A 518 41.13 -74.65 -53.68
C LEU A 518 42.65 -74.43 -53.57
N GLY A 519 43.12 -73.19 -53.51
CA GLY A 519 44.55 -72.85 -53.40
C GLY A 519 45.38 -73.11 -54.67
N VAL A 520 44.73 -73.46 -55.78
CA VAL A 520 45.38 -73.83 -57.06
C VAL A 520 44.84 -72.99 -58.21
N GLU A 521 45.73 -72.55 -59.11
CA GLU A 521 45.33 -71.80 -60.31
C GLU A 521 44.66 -72.72 -61.35
N PRO A 522 43.48 -72.36 -61.87
CA PRO A 522 42.82 -73.13 -62.92
C PRO A 522 43.59 -73.05 -64.24
N LEU A 523 43.94 -74.21 -64.81
CA LEU A 523 44.73 -74.33 -66.05
C LEU A 523 44.05 -73.74 -67.29
N ALA A 524 42.72 -73.78 -67.36
CA ALA A 524 41.93 -73.17 -68.42
C ALA A 524 40.53 -72.85 -67.92
N SER A 525 39.98 -71.70 -68.31
CA SER A 525 38.56 -71.38 -68.12
C SER A 525 37.80 -71.59 -69.42
N ILE A 526 36.81 -72.47 -69.42
CA ILE A 526 35.89 -72.59 -70.56
C ILE A 526 34.91 -71.43 -70.46
N PRO A 527 34.89 -70.51 -71.45
CA PRO A 527 33.88 -69.47 -71.47
C PRO A 527 32.51 -70.13 -71.63
N TYR A 528 31.56 -69.73 -70.79
CA TYR A 528 30.19 -70.19 -70.91
C TYR A 528 29.61 -69.68 -72.24
N PHE A 529 29.23 -70.60 -73.13
CA PHE A 529 28.55 -70.30 -74.39
C PHE A 529 27.05 -70.49 -74.19
N GLU A 530 26.30 -69.38 -74.21
CA GLU A 530 24.83 -69.41 -74.13
C GLU A 530 24.25 -70.22 -75.31
N SER A 531 23.37 -71.19 -75.01
CA SER A 531 22.63 -71.92 -76.04
C SER A 531 21.67 -70.99 -76.79
N HIS A 532 21.43 -71.22 -78.10
CA HIS A 532 20.53 -70.38 -78.90
C HIS A 532 19.10 -70.29 -78.32
N LYS A 533 18.61 -71.33 -77.62
CA LYS A 533 17.32 -71.28 -76.91
C LYS A 533 17.38 -70.40 -75.66
N GLU A 534 18.49 -70.44 -74.93
CA GLU A 534 18.75 -69.70 -73.70
C GLU A 534 18.94 -68.20 -73.97
N TYR A 535 19.71 -67.86 -75.02
CA TYR A 535 19.89 -66.49 -75.53
C TYR A 535 18.55 -65.83 -75.92
N GLN A 536 17.63 -66.57 -76.55
CA GLN A 536 16.31 -66.02 -76.93
C GLN A 536 15.37 -65.83 -75.73
N SER A 537 15.35 -66.74 -74.76
CA SER A 537 14.56 -66.60 -73.53
C SER A 537 15.05 -65.45 -72.65
N ASP A 538 16.37 -65.22 -72.59
CA ASP A 538 16.93 -64.12 -71.80
C ASP A 538 16.80 -62.76 -72.51
N LYS A 539 16.87 -62.74 -73.85
CA LYS A 539 16.59 -61.53 -74.64
C LYS A 539 15.12 -61.09 -74.52
N THR A 540 14.17 -62.03 -74.54
CA THR A 540 12.74 -61.73 -74.35
C THR A 540 12.45 -61.25 -72.92
N ARG A 541 12.95 -61.94 -71.89
CA ARG A 541 12.81 -61.51 -70.48
C ARG A 541 13.50 -60.17 -70.18
N ARG A 542 14.65 -59.90 -70.82
CA ARG A 542 15.33 -58.59 -70.70
C ARG A 542 14.51 -57.49 -71.36
N ARG A 543 13.96 -57.75 -72.55
CA ARG A 543 13.10 -56.80 -73.26
C ARG A 543 11.83 -56.51 -72.47
N THR A 544 11.16 -57.52 -71.91
CA THR A 544 9.95 -57.29 -71.11
C THR A 544 10.24 -56.47 -69.86
N LEU A 545 11.34 -56.74 -69.14
CA LEU A 545 11.74 -55.92 -67.98
C LEU A 545 12.10 -54.48 -68.37
N LEU A 546 12.80 -54.28 -69.49
CA LEU A 546 13.12 -52.94 -69.99
C LEU A 546 11.86 -52.18 -70.46
N ILE A 547 10.91 -52.89 -71.09
CA ILE A 547 9.62 -52.32 -71.49
C ILE A 547 8.81 -51.91 -70.25
N ILE A 548 8.73 -52.77 -69.23
CA ILE A 548 8.05 -52.44 -67.97
C ILE A 548 8.70 -51.23 -67.30
N MET A 549 10.04 -51.20 -67.23
CA MET A 549 10.78 -50.07 -66.67
C MET A 549 10.52 -48.76 -67.46
N ALA A 550 10.48 -48.84 -68.79
CA ALA A 550 10.18 -47.71 -69.65
C ALA A 550 8.73 -47.22 -69.47
N ILE A 551 7.75 -48.14 -69.39
CA ILE A 551 6.34 -47.81 -69.13
C ILE A 551 6.19 -47.14 -67.76
N VAL A 552 6.81 -47.69 -66.72
CA VAL A 552 6.80 -47.09 -65.37
C VAL A 552 7.46 -45.71 -65.38
N GLY A 553 8.58 -45.56 -66.10
CA GLY A 553 9.24 -44.26 -66.28
C GLY A 553 8.36 -43.24 -66.97
N ILE A 554 7.67 -43.61 -68.06
CA ILE A 554 6.72 -42.74 -68.77
C ILE A 554 5.55 -42.37 -67.86
N LEU A 555 4.95 -43.34 -67.16
CA LEU A 555 3.89 -43.08 -66.19
C LEU A 555 4.35 -42.14 -65.08
N ALA A 556 5.60 -42.28 -64.61
CA ALA A 556 6.17 -41.38 -63.61
C ALA A 556 6.34 -39.95 -64.14
N VAL A 557 6.77 -39.79 -65.40
CA VAL A 557 6.90 -38.47 -66.06
C VAL A 557 5.53 -37.82 -66.28
N VAL A 558 4.53 -38.59 -66.71
CA VAL A 558 3.15 -38.10 -66.87
C VAL A 558 2.56 -37.70 -65.52
N ALA A 559 2.74 -38.53 -64.49
CA ALA A 559 2.32 -38.21 -63.14
C ALA A 559 3.02 -36.93 -62.64
N PHE A 560 4.32 -36.80 -62.87
CA PHE A 560 5.08 -35.58 -62.54
C PHE A 560 4.48 -34.33 -63.20
N HIS A 561 4.15 -34.39 -64.49
CA HIS A 561 3.57 -33.28 -65.24
C HIS A 561 2.26 -32.76 -64.62
N PHE A 562 1.34 -33.66 -64.26
CA PHE A 562 0.00 -33.29 -63.80
C PHE A 562 -0.11 -33.05 -62.29
N ILE A 563 0.71 -33.72 -61.47
CA ILE A 563 0.58 -33.72 -60.01
C ILE A 563 1.53 -32.74 -59.34
N VAL A 564 2.68 -32.49 -59.97
CA VAL A 564 3.78 -31.73 -59.37
C VAL A 564 3.88 -30.38 -60.03
N MET A 565 4.12 -30.40 -61.33
CA MET A 565 4.54 -29.24 -62.08
C MET A 565 4.48 -29.58 -63.57
N PRO A 566 3.83 -28.73 -64.38
CA PRO A 566 3.89 -28.85 -65.82
C PRO A 566 5.36 -28.88 -66.31
N LEU A 567 5.65 -29.78 -67.25
CA LEU A 567 7.01 -30.11 -67.70
C LEU A 567 7.72 -28.90 -68.33
N ASP A 568 6.97 -28.03 -68.97
CA ASP A 568 7.38 -26.72 -69.48
C ASP A 568 7.89 -25.83 -68.34
N VAL A 569 7.13 -25.69 -67.25
CA VAL A 569 7.56 -24.86 -66.12
C VAL A 569 8.79 -25.49 -65.43
N PHE A 570 8.86 -26.82 -65.35
CA PHE A 570 10.01 -27.53 -64.80
C PHE A 570 11.28 -27.26 -65.60
N TRP A 571 11.16 -27.34 -66.93
CA TRP A 571 12.26 -27.04 -67.86
C TRP A 571 12.78 -25.60 -67.68
N TYR A 572 11.89 -24.62 -67.51
CA TYR A 572 12.27 -23.24 -67.22
C TYR A 572 12.97 -23.07 -65.88
N LYS A 573 12.51 -23.75 -64.81
CA LYS A 573 13.22 -23.73 -63.51
C LYS A 573 14.60 -24.37 -63.61
N LEU A 574 14.72 -25.47 -64.34
CA LEU A 574 16.00 -26.18 -64.51
C LEU A 574 17.01 -25.33 -65.27
N LEU A 575 16.60 -24.67 -66.36
CA LEU A 575 17.43 -23.73 -67.11
C LEU A 575 17.90 -22.55 -66.24
N ARG A 576 17.06 -22.06 -65.33
CA ARG A 576 17.41 -20.97 -64.42
C ARG A 576 18.44 -21.37 -63.35
N VAL A 577 18.47 -22.65 -62.96
CA VAL A 577 19.44 -23.18 -61.98
C VAL A 577 20.76 -23.56 -62.65
N VAL A 578 20.74 -24.03 -63.89
CA VAL A 578 21.95 -24.42 -64.64
C VAL A 578 22.58 -23.21 -65.35
N GLY A 579 21.82 -22.14 -65.58
CA GLY A 579 22.28 -20.90 -66.21
C GLY A 579 22.80 -19.82 -65.25
N ASN A 580 22.93 -20.12 -63.96
CA ASN A 580 23.50 -19.24 -62.94
C ASN A 580 24.80 -19.81 -62.38
#